data_AF-A0AAE9EWH8-F1
#
_entry.id   AF-A0AAE9EWH8-F1
#
_cell.length_a   1.000
_cell.length_b   1.000
_cell.length_c   1.000
_cell.angle_alpha   90.00
_cell.angle_beta   90.00
_cell.angle_gamma   90.00
#
_symmetry.space_group_name_H-M   'P 1'
#
loop_
_entity.id
_entity.type
_entity.pdbx_description
1 polymer ?
#
loop_
_entity_poly.entity_id
_entity_poly.type
_entity_poly.pdbx_seq_one_letter_code
_entity_poly.pdbx_strand_id
1 'polypeptide(L)'
;MIMAGIAICDLLNMIYLVYNRVSYSVSDQECVNVATYSQVLMAITTLNIKEIARRLSSWLGVLLASIRILIIRSSLNPKLNYISKRAFGIQSSFFSLIISIIVSAFYFGPMTFEIQPNPWVPPSHCAGFPANYTEPQYLPSFKDFLFFKTETSLQIYFLADGFLKIASAVLLPILTICLIIALQNARRQISVSSLRSPTENAKTDSTTKLVIFMTMTFMVADGPIGVVSLAQGILMEQNMMVQLMTAVQVISILNIFVTFNASIHCIICLLVSSPYRDTAKSAFCCREENPNTIFKSSRVSATGMSNARGQRISN
;
A
#
# COMPACT_ATOMS: atom_id res chain seq x y z
N MET A 1 5.47 -5.38 11.11
CA MET A 1 4.73 -4.10 11.23
C MET A 1 4.55 -3.44 9.87
N ILE A 2 5.60 -3.16 9.08
CA ILE A 2 5.44 -2.56 7.73
C ILE A 2 4.49 -3.38 6.83
N MET A 3 4.65 -4.71 6.77
CA MET A 3 3.75 -5.58 5.99
C MET A 3 2.29 -5.55 6.48
N ALA A 4 2.05 -5.32 7.78
CA ALA A 4 0.70 -5.17 8.31
C ALA A 4 0.10 -3.81 7.91
N GLY A 5 0.91 -2.75 7.90
CA GLY A 5 0.51 -1.44 7.38
C GLY A 5 0.10 -1.50 5.90
N ILE A 6 0.88 -2.20 5.06
CA ILE A 6 0.54 -2.44 3.65
C ILE A 6 -0.80 -3.18 3.55
N ALA A 7 -0.99 -4.27 4.30
CA ALA A 7 -2.23 -5.04 4.28
C ALA A 7 -3.46 -4.21 4.69
N ILE A 8 -3.34 -3.35 5.71
CA ILE A 8 -4.41 -2.43 6.12
C ILE A 8 -4.71 -1.44 5.00
N CYS A 9 -3.69 -0.87 4.37
CA CYS A 9 -3.88 0.06 3.25
C CYS A 9 -4.57 -0.61 2.06
N ASP A 10 -4.15 -1.82 1.70
CA ASP A 10 -4.75 -2.58 0.60
C ASP A 10 -6.21 -2.91 0.90
N LEU A 11 -6.54 -3.28 2.15
CA LEU A 11 -7.92 -3.50 2.60
C LEU A 11 -8.77 -2.22 2.47
N LEU A 12 -8.27 -1.07 2.93
CA LEU A 12 -8.97 0.21 2.80
C LEU A 12 -9.24 0.57 1.33
N ASN A 13 -8.29 0.28 0.43
CA ASN A 13 -8.46 0.48 -1.00
C ASN A 13 -9.55 -0.44 -1.60
N MET A 14 -9.63 -1.70 -1.15
CA MET A 14 -10.71 -2.60 -1.57
C MET A 14 -12.08 -2.11 -1.09
N ILE A 15 -12.17 -1.67 0.17
CA ILE A 15 -13.41 -1.11 0.74
C ILE A 15 -13.86 0.11 -0.06
N TYR A 16 -12.93 1.00 -0.42
CA TYR A 16 -13.23 2.15 -1.26
C TYR A 16 -13.83 1.75 -2.63
N LEU A 17 -13.27 0.74 -3.29
CA LEU A 17 -13.80 0.29 -4.58
C LEU A 17 -15.23 -0.25 -4.47
N VAL A 18 -15.52 -1.02 -3.43
CA VAL A 18 -16.88 -1.52 -3.15
C VAL A 18 -17.81 -0.35 -2.90
N TYR A 19 -17.42 0.59 -2.04
CA TYR A 19 -18.18 1.81 -1.77
C TYR A 19 -18.47 2.60 -3.05
N ASN A 20 -17.46 2.84 -3.88
CA ASN A 20 -17.61 3.61 -5.12
C ASN A 20 -18.58 2.92 -6.10
N ARG A 21 -18.55 1.59 -6.21
CA ARG A 21 -19.50 0.84 -7.05
C ARG A 21 -20.92 0.90 -6.52
N VAL A 22 -21.11 0.75 -5.20
CA VAL A 22 -22.43 0.86 -4.57
C VAL A 22 -22.98 2.28 -4.74
N SER A 23 -22.18 3.31 -4.47
CA SER A 23 -22.58 4.71 -4.62
C SER A 23 -22.94 5.05 -6.07
N TYR A 24 -22.21 4.51 -7.06
CA TYR A 24 -22.56 4.69 -8.47
C TYR A 24 -23.92 4.04 -8.81
N SER A 25 -24.16 2.81 -8.36
CA SER A 25 -25.45 2.14 -8.57
C SER A 25 -26.62 2.87 -7.89
N VAL A 26 -26.40 3.51 -6.74
CA VAL A 26 -27.41 4.33 -6.07
C VAL A 26 -27.63 5.65 -6.82
N SER A 27 -26.56 6.26 -7.35
CA SER A 27 -26.65 7.49 -8.15
C SER A 27 -27.37 7.32 -9.48
N ASP A 28 -27.44 6.09 -10.01
CA ASP A 28 -28.21 5.76 -11.21
C ASP A 28 -29.73 5.74 -10.93
N GLN A 29 -30.13 5.72 -9.65
CA GLN A 29 -31.53 5.82 -9.24
C GLN A 29 -31.96 7.29 -9.16
N GLU A 30 -32.73 7.75 -10.15
CA GLU A 30 -33.16 9.15 -10.22
C GLU A 30 -34.10 9.59 -9.08
N CYS A 31 -34.69 8.64 -8.35
CA CYS A 31 -35.59 8.89 -7.22
C CYS A 31 -34.91 9.12 -5.87
N VAL A 32 -33.57 9.17 -5.83
CA VAL A 32 -32.80 9.40 -4.60
C VAL A 32 -31.89 10.60 -4.78
N ASN A 33 -31.98 11.56 -3.86
CA ASN A 33 -30.98 12.63 -3.80
C ASN A 33 -29.66 12.05 -3.27
N VAL A 34 -28.63 12.05 -4.12
CA VAL A 34 -27.27 11.60 -3.80
C VAL A 34 -26.33 12.76 -3.41
N ALA A 35 -26.81 14.00 -3.51
CA ALA A 35 -26.05 15.22 -3.23
C ALA A 35 -26.40 15.84 -1.87
N THR A 36 -26.83 15.03 -0.89
CA THR A 36 -27.05 15.52 0.48
C THR A 36 -25.72 15.77 1.20
N TYR A 37 -25.74 16.63 2.22
CA TYR A 37 -24.53 17.00 2.97
C TYR A 37 -23.77 15.77 3.51
N SER A 38 -24.49 14.79 4.09
CA SER A 38 -23.89 13.59 4.67
C SER A 38 -23.28 12.67 3.62
N GLN A 39 -23.94 12.48 2.47
CA GLN A 39 -23.43 11.66 1.37
C GLN A 39 -22.17 12.28 0.76
N VAL A 40 -22.18 13.61 0.53
CA VAL A 40 -21.02 14.33 0.00
C VAL A 40 -19.86 14.28 1.00
N LEU A 41 -20.13 14.50 2.30
CA LEU A 41 -19.12 14.38 3.35
C LEU A 41 -18.50 12.98 3.41
N MET A 42 -19.33 11.94 3.34
CA MET A 42 -18.87 10.55 3.30
C MET A 42 -18.03 10.28 2.05
N ALA A 43 -18.49 10.72 0.87
CA ALA A 43 -17.77 10.51 -0.39
C ALA A 43 -16.37 11.14 -0.37
N ILE A 44 -16.27 12.39 0.10
CA ILE A 44 -14.99 13.10 0.24
C ILE A 44 -14.11 12.41 1.29
N THR A 45 -14.66 12.06 2.45
CA THR A 45 -13.88 11.39 3.50
C THR A 45 -13.33 10.04 3.03
N THR A 46 -14.14 9.25 2.33
CA THR A 46 -13.73 7.96 1.76
C THR A 46 -12.68 8.13 0.67
N LEU A 47 -12.77 9.18 -0.16
CA LEU A 47 -11.74 9.56 -1.12
C LEU A 47 -10.41 9.93 -0.43
N ASN A 48 -10.47 10.72 0.65
CA ASN A 48 -9.30 11.13 1.44
C ASN A 48 -8.56 9.92 2.01
N ILE A 49 -9.32 8.99 2.62
CA ILE A 49 -8.77 7.76 3.20
C ILE A 49 -8.10 6.92 2.12
N LYS A 50 -8.71 6.81 0.95
CA LYS A 50 -8.14 6.06 -0.19
C LYS A 50 -6.84 6.67 -0.70
N GLU A 51 -6.76 7.99 -0.89
CA GLU A 51 -5.51 8.61 -1.35
C GLU A 51 -4.38 8.48 -0.30
N ILE A 52 -4.70 8.59 1.00
CA ILE A 52 -3.74 8.32 2.10
C ILE A 52 -3.28 6.87 2.06
N ALA A 53 -4.21 5.91 1.98
CA ALA A 53 -3.91 4.49 1.98
C ALA A 53 -3.06 4.08 0.76
N ARG A 54 -3.37 4.60 -0.43
CA ARG A 54 -2.59 4.35 -1.65
C ARG A 54 -1.16 4.88 -1.51
N ARG A 55 -1.00 6.15 -1.14
CA ARG A 55 0.33 6.75 -0.95
C ARG A 55 1.13 5.97 0.10
N LEU A 56 0.50 5.65 1.23
CA LEU A 56 1.16 4.93 2.31
C LEU A 56 1.58 3.52 1.87
N SER A 57 0.72 2.76 1.17
CA SER A 57 1.04 1.40 0.68
C SER A 57 2.28 1.40 -0.21
N SER A 58 2.34 2.29 -1.21
CA SER A 58 3.48 2.36 -2.15
C SER A 58 4.80 2.72 -1.44
N TRP A 59 4.79 3.70 -0.55
CA TRP A 59 6.00 4.10 0.20
C TRP A 59 6.41 3.08 1.26
N LEU A 60 5.47 2.41 1.92
CA LEU A 60 5.78 1.29 2.81
C LEU A 60 6.41 0.11 2.05
N GLY A 61 6.00 -0.12 0.79
CA GLY A 61 6.65 -1.10 -0.09
C GLY A 61 8.12 -0.77 -0.35
N VAL A 62 8.42 0.49 -0.70
CA VAL A 62 9.78 1.00 -0.90
C VAL A 62 10.61 0.88 0.37
N LEU A 63 10.03 1.25 1.53
CA LEU A 63 10.69 1.12 2.84
C LEU A 63 10.97 -0.35 3.20
N LEU A 64 10.04 -1.26 2.93
CA LEU A 64 10.22 -2.69 3.17
C LEU A 64 11.40 -3.24 2.37
N ALA A 65 11.48 -2.91 1.08
CA ALA A 65 12.59 -3.33 0.22
C ALA A 65 13.93 -2.75 0.69
N SER A 66 13.95 -1.46 1.01
CA SER A 66 15.13 -0.74 1.51
C SER A 66 15.66 -1.34 2.82
N ILE A 67 14.77 -1.57 3.79
CA ILE A 67 15.13 -2.19 5.08
C ILE A 67 15.67 -3.60 4.87
N ARG A 68 15.08 -4.40 3.97
CA ARG A 68 15.61 -5.75 3.66
C ARG A 68 17.03 -5.70 3.12
N ILE A 69 17.34 -4.77 2.20
CA ILE A 69 18.71 -4.58 1.69
C ILE A 69 19.65 -4.15 2.81
N LEU A 70 19.22 -3.20 3.65
CA LEU A 70 20.01 -2.70 4.77
C LEU A 70 20.29 -3.78 5.81
N ILE A 71 19.34 -4.66 6.11
CA ILE A 71 19.55 -5.81 7.02
C ILE A 71 20.62 -6.74 6.46
N ILE A 72 20.56 -7.08 5.16
CA ILE A 72 21.57 -7.93 4.51
C ILE A 72 22.94 -7.27 4.59
N ARG A 73 23.04 -5.96 4.33
CA ARG A 73 24.30 -5.20 4.45
C ARG A 73 24.75 -4.98 5.89
N SER A 74 23.84 -4.93 6.86
CA SER A 74 24.15 -4.78 8.28
C SER A 74 24.87 -5.99 8.86
N SER A 75 24.66 -7.18 8.28
CA SER A 75 25.46 -8.36 8.64
C SER A 75 26.95 -8.17 8.35
N LEU A 76 27.29 -7.23 7.46
CA LEU A 76 28.66 -6.84 7.09
C LEU A 76 29.15 -5.60 7.86
N ASN A 77 28.26 -4.84 8.50
CA ASN A 77 28.57 -3.57 9.16
C ASN A 77 27.75 -3.38 10.46
N PRO A 78 28.37 -3.50 11.65
CA PRO A 78 27.67 -3.49 12.94
C PRO A 78 26.99 -2.14 13.27
N LYS A 79 27.39 -1.04 12.62
CA LYS A 79 26.77 0.29 12.80
C LYS A 79 25.30 0.34 12.35
N LEU A 80 24.85 -0.59 11.52
CA LEU A 80 23.48 -0.62 10.97
C LEU A 80 22.50 -1.49 11.78
N ASN A 81 22.94 -2.09 12.89
CA ASN A 81 22.12 -3.01 13.68
C ASN A 81 20.84 -2.37 14.26
N TYR A 82 20.81 -1.05 14.44
CA TYR A 82 19.62 -0.33 14.89
C TYR A 82 18.46 -0.41 13.87
N ILE A 83 18.77 -0.44 12.56
CA ILE A 83 17.77 -0.47 11.47
C ILE A 83 17.00 -1.80 11.47
N SER A 84 17.64 -2.87 11.92
CA SER A 84 17.03 -4.20 12.05
C SER A 84 16.03 -4.29 13.21
N LYS A 85 15.96 -3.29 14.09
CA LYS A 85 15.05 -3.31 15.26
C LYS A 85 13.60 -3.06 14.83
N ARG A 86 12.68 -3.77 15.47
CA ARG A 86 11.22 -3.60 15.27
C ARG A 86 10.77 -2.14 15.46
N ALA A 87 11.36 -1.43 16.43
CA ALA A 87 11.05 -0.03 16.73
C ALA A 87 11.30 0.90 15.52
N PHE A 88 12.39 0.70 14.78
CA PHE A 88 12.69 1.50 13.60
C PHE A 88 11.61 1.36 12.52
N GLY A 89 11.16 0.13 12.25
CA GLY A 89 10.07 -0.12 11.30
C GLY A 89 8.74 0.51 11.71
N ILE A 90 8.42 0.56 13.02
CA ILE A 90 7.22 1.24 13.54
C ILE A 90 7.35 2.75 13.37
N GLN A 91 8.47 3.32 13.81
CA GLN A 91 8.73 4.76 13.71
C GLN A 91 8.70 5.25 12.26
N SER A 92 9.35 4.51 11.35
CA SER A 92 9.33 4.82 9.92
C SER A 92 7.93 4.72 9.32
N SER A 93 7.12 3.70 9.69
CA SER A 93 5.75 3.58 9.20
C SER A 93 4.85 4.73 9.69
N PHE A 94 5.00 5.11 10.96
CA PHE A 94 4.25 6.21 11.55
C PHE A 94 4.62 7.56 10.91
N PHE A 95 5.91 7.78 10.65
CA PHE A 95 6.39 8.96 9.93
C PHE A 95 5.81 9.04 8.51
N SER A 96 5.78 7.93 7.76
CA SER A 96 5.15 7.87 6.44
C SER A 96 3.64 8.14 6.49
N LEU A 97 2.95 7.68 7.54
CA LEU A 97 1.54 7.97 7.75
C LEU A 97 1.32 9.48 7.98
N ILE A 98 2.10 10.10 8.86
CA ILE A 98 2.01 11.55 9.14
C ILE A 98 2.21 12.37 7.85
N ILE A 99 3.26 12.07 7.08
CA ILE A 99 3.51 12.76 5.81
C ILE A 99 2.31 12.60 4.86
N SER A 100 1.76 11.39 4.77
CA SER A 100 0.62 11.12 3.88
C SER A 100 -0.62 11.90 4.29
N ILE A 101 -0.87 12.05 5.61
CA ILE A 101 -1.95 12.87 6.15
C ILE A 101 -1.69 14.36 5.86
N ILE A 102 -0.49 14.87 6.09
CA ILE A 102 -0.15 16.29 5.84
C ILE A 102 -0.39 16.66 4.37
N VAL A 103 0.10 15.84 3.44
CA VAL A 103 -0.10 16.11 2.00
C VAL A 103 -1.58 16.04 1.63
N SER A 104 -2.36 15.16 2.26
CA SER A 104 -3.81 15.07 2.01
C SER A 104 -4.57 16.24 2.64
N ALA A 105 -4.16 16.70 3.82
CA ALA A 105 -4.73 17.87 4.48
C ALA A 105 -4.47 19.16 3.69
N PHE A 106 -3.31 19.28 3.05
CA PHE A 106 -3.02 20.40 2.15
C PHE A 106 -3.99 20.47 0.96
N TYR A 107 -4.41 19.31 0.43
CA TYR A 107 -5.33 19.22 -0.70
C TYR A 107 -6.81 19.35 -0.31
N PHE A 108 -7.23 18.63 0.73
CA PHE A 108 -8.65 18.57 1.14
C PHE A 108 -9.03 19.62 2.19
N GLY A 109 -8.07 20.22 2.88
CA GLY A 109 -8.30 21.26 3.89
C GLY A 109 -9.04 22.51 3.37
N PRO A 110 -8.77 23.01 2.15
CA PRO A 110 -9.48 24.16 1.58
C PRO A 110 -10.87 23.84 1.03
N MET A 111 -11.30 22.58 1.08
CA MET A 111 -12.58 22.16 0.52
C MET A 111 -13.73 22.60 1.44
N THR A 112 -14.73 23.22 0.82
CA THR A 112 -15.97 23.63 1.46
C THR A 112 -17.17 23.10 0.69
N PHE A 113 -18.35 23.11 1.31
CA PHE A 113 -19.58 22.64 0.67
C PHE A 113 -20.47 23.84 0.37
N GLU A 114 -20.79 24.03 -0.91
CA GLU A 114 -21.69 25.08 -1.38
C GLU A 114 -23.06 24.49 -1.72
N ILE A 115 -24.11 25.24 -1.39
CA ILE A 115 -25.48 24.87 -1.73
C ILE A 115 -25.72 25.24 -3.20
N GLN A 116 -26.16 24.26 -3.98
CA GLN A 116 -26.50 24.48 -5.38
C GLN A 116 -27.75 25.38 -5.49
N PRO A 117 -27.78 26.35 -6.43
CA PRO A 117 -28.93 27.24 -6.60
C PRO A 117 -30.22 26.50 -6.98
N ASN A 118 -30.10 25.36 -7.65
CA ASN A 118 -31.23 24.51 -8.01
C ASN A 118 -31.32 23.37 -6.99
N PRO A 119 -32.38 23.28 -6.18
CA PRO A 119 -32.60 22.13 -5.32
C PRO A 119 -32.97 20.89 -6.14
N TRP A 120 -32.71 19.71 -5.57
CA TRP A 120 -33.14 18.45 -6.14
C TRP A 120 -34.66 18.34 -6.08
N VAL A 121 -35.26 17.97 -7.21
CA VAL A 121 -36.68 17.69 -7.34
C VAL A 121 -36.83 16.27 -7.86
N PRO A 122 -37.64 15.41 -7.22
CA PRO A 122 -37.86 14.06 -7.68
C PRO A 122 -38.53 14.08 -9.07
N PRO A 123 -38.08 13.23 -10.01
CA PRO A 123 -38.79 13.01 -11.26
C PRO A 123 -40.25 12.60 -11.06
N SER A 124 -41.12 12.90 -12.03
CA SER A 124 -42.56 12.65 -11.94
C SER A 124 -42.96 11.17 -11.77
N HIS A 125 -42.06 10.24 -12.12
CA HIS A 125 -42.28 8.81 -11.96
C HIS A 125 -41.96 8.28 -10.56
N CYS A 126 -41.36 9.09 -9.68
CA CYS A 126 -40.99 8.69 -8.34
C CYS A 126 -42.19 8.81 -7.39
N ALA A 127 -42.69 7.67 -6.90
CA ALA A 127 -43.78 7.62 -5.94
C ALA A 127 -43.30 7.91 -4.50
N GLY A 128 -44.18 8.46 -3.66
CA GLY A 128 -43.94 8.64 -2.22
C GLY A 128 -43.49 10.04 -1.78
N PHE A 129 -43.35 10.99 -2.71
CA PHE A 129 -43.03 12.39 -2.40
C PHE A 129 -44.29 13.27 -2.36
N PRO A 130 -44.37 14.24 -1.43
CA PRO A 130 -45.47 15.21 -1.38
C PRO A 130 -45.40 16.20 -2.56
N ALA A 131 -46.51 16.91 -2.82
CA ALA A 131 -46.54 17.96 -3.85
C ALA A 131 -45.54 19.08 -3.52
N ASN A 132 -44.79 19.54 -4.54
CA ASN A 132 -43.72 20.55 -4.42
C ASN A 132 -42.57 20.16 -3.48
N TYR A 133 -42.25 18.87 -3.38
CA TYR A 133 -41.09 18.42 -2.62
C TYR A 133 -39.77 18.88 -3.27
N THR A 134 -38.87 19.42 -2.45
CA THR A 134 -37.54 19.88 -2.87
C THR A 134 -36.52 19.58 -1.78
N GLU A 135 -35.31 19.19 -2.17
CA GLU A 135 -34.18 19.01 -1.24
C GLU A 135 -32.96 19.83 -1.64
N PRO A 136 -32.17 20.34 -0.69
CA PRO A 136 -30.91 21.02 -1.01
C PRO A 136 -29.90 20.04 -1.60
N GLN A 137 -29.09 20.55 -2.54
CA GLN A 137 -27.94 19.83 -3.09
C GLN A 137 -26.65 20.53 -2.69
N TYR A 138 -25.63 19.75 -2.34
CA TYR A 138 -24.32 20.25 -1.95
C TYR A 138 -23.27 19.84 -2.96
N LEU A 139 -22.42 20.77 -3.40
CA LEU A 139 -21.24 20.46 -4.19
C LEU A 139 -19.96 20.85 -3.43
N PRO A 140 -18.89 20.04 -3.56
CA PRO A 140 -17.59 20.45 -3.08
C PRO A 140 -17.07 21.63 -3.91
N SER A 141 -16.64 22.68 -3.23
CA SER A 141 -16.02 23.88 -3.78
C SER A 141 -14.69 24.14 -3.07
N PHE A 142 -13.66 24.47 -3.82
CA PHE A 142 -12.33 24.74 -3.27
C PHE A 142 -12.16 26.25 -3.08
N LYS A 143 -11.85 26.66 -1.85
CA LYS A 143 -11.48 28.04 -1.55
C LYS A 143 -9.97 28.25 -1.74
N ASP A 144 -9.60 29.49 -2.04
CA ASP A 144 -8.19 29.90 -2.05
C ASP A 144 -7.53 29.56 -0.71
N PHE A 145 -6.29 29.04 -0.78
CA PHE A 145 -5.57 28.53 0.38
C PHE A 145 -4.13 29.03 0.40
N LEU A 146 -3.70 29.56 1.55
CA LEU A 146 -2.34 30.02 1.81
C LEU A 146 -1.72 30.79 0.63
N PHE A 147 -2.38 31.87 0.20
CA PHE A 147 -2.00 32.79 -0.89
C PHE A 147 -2.06 32.21 -2.32
N PHE A 148 -2.35 30.93 -2.50
CA PHE A 148 -2.51 30.32 -3.82
C PHE A 148 -3.98 30.34 -4.26
N LYS A 149 -4.20 30.66 -5.54
CA LYS A 149 -5.48 30.42 -6.20
C LYS A 149 -5.75 28.91 -6.23
N THR A 150 -7.03 28.53 -6.12
CA THR A 150 -7.49 27.13 -6.22
C THR A 150 -6.82 26.37 -7.37
N GLU A 151 -6.83 26.95 -8.58
CA GLU A 151 -6.24 26.34 -9.78
C GLU A 151 -4.76 25.97 -9.60
N THR A 152 -3.96 26.93 -9.13
CA THR A 152 -2.53 26.74 -8.94
C THR A 152 -2.23 25.72 -7.85
N SER A 153 -3.02 25.71 -6.77
CA SER A 153 -2.86 24.74 -5.67
C SER A 153 -3.12 23.31 -6.14
N LEU A 154 -4.22 23.11 -6.87
CA LEU A 154 -4.59 21.82 -7.47
C LEU A 154 -3.55 21.36 -8.49
N GLN A 155 -3.02 22.28 -9.31
CA GLN A 155 -1.98 21.98 -10.29
C GLN A 155 -0.71 21.46 -9.62
N ILE A 156 -0.20 22.17 -8.61
CA ILE A 156 0.99 21.78 -7.84
C ILE A 156 0.77 20.41 -7.21
N TYR A 157 -0.42 20.17 -6.66
CA TYR A 157 -0.77 18.88 -6.07
C TYR A 157 -0.70 17.74 -7.09
N PHE A 158 -1.38 17.85 -8.25
CA PHE A 158 -1.39 16.77 -9.24
C PHE A 158 0.00 16.49 -9.81
N LEU A 159 0.82 17.54 -10.01
CA LEU A 159 2.21 17.39 -10.42
C LEU A 159 3.04 16.64 -9.37
N ALA A 160 2.96 17.07 -8.11
CA ALA A 160 3.72 16.46 -7.01
C ALA A 160 3.27 15.01 -6.76
N ASP A 161 1.97 14.76 -6.74
CA ASP A 161 1.40 13.44 -6.51
C ASP A 161 1.71 12.47 -7.67
N GLY A 162 1.57 12.93 -8.92
CA GLY A 162 1.98 12.18 -10.11
C GLY A 162 3.46 11.82 -10.09
N PHE A 163 4.32 12.79 -9.76
CA PHE A 163 5.77 12.54 -9.62
C PHE A 163 6.08 11.52 -8.53
N LEU A 164 5.48 11.64 -7.34
CA LEU A 164 5.71 10.70 -6.23
C LEU A 164 5.22 9.28 -6.58
N LYS A 165 4.08 9.14 -7.27
CA LYS A 165 3.56 7.85 -7.75
C LYS A 165 4.52 7.21 -8.73
N ILE A 166 4.98 7.95 -9.75
CA ILE A 166 5.98 7.47 -10.72
C ILE A 166 7.29 7.09 -10.02
N ALA A 167 7.76 7.91 -9.09
CA ALA A 167 8.97 7.64 -8.32
C ALA A 167 8.85 6.31 -7.58
N SER A 168 7.74 6.07 -6.88
CA SER A 168 7.52 4.80 -6.17
C SER A 168 7.42 3.59 -7.13
N ALA A 169 6.80 3.76 -8.30
CA ALA A 169 6.67 2.74 -9.33
C ALA A 169 8.02 2.33 -9.95
N VAL A 170 8.98 3.25 -10.02
CA VAL A 170 10.34 3.01 -10.54
C VAL A 170 11.33 2.57 -9.44
N LEU A 171 11.23 3.17 -8.25
CA LEU A 171 12.10 2.83 -7.12
C LEU A 171 11.90 1.39 -6.66
N LEU A 172 10.66 0.90 -6.62
CA LEU A 172 10.35 -0.46 -6.16
C LEU A 172 11.05 -1.55 -7.01
N PRO A 173 10.98 -1.57 -8.36
CA PRO A 173 11.71 -2.56 -9.16
C PRO A 173 13.22 -2.45 -9.02
N ILE A 174 13.77 -1.23 -8.99
CA ILE A 174 15.22 -1.03 -8.79
C ILE A 174 15.65 -1.65 -7.46
N LEU A 175 14.94 -1.34 -6.37
CA LEU A 175 15.23 -1.89 -5.05
C LEU A 175 15.03 -3.40 -5.00
N THR A 176 14.00 -3.94 -5.66
CA THR A 176 13.78 -5.39 -5.74
C THR A 176 14.92 -6.09 -6.46
N ILE A 177 15.42 -5.55 -7.58
CA ILE A 177 16.59 -6.10 -8.29
C ILE A 177 17.83 -6.04 -7.40
N CYS A 178 18.09 -4.89 -6.78
CA CYS A 178 19.20 -4.74 -5.82
C CYS A 178 19.09 -5.74 -4.66
N LEU A 179 17.88 -5.99 -4.15
CA LEU A 179 17.61 -6.95 -3.10
C LEU A 179 17.90 -8.39 -3.56
N ILE A 180 17.49 -8.75 -4.77
CA ILE A 180 17.76 -10.07 -5.35
C ILE A 180 19.27 -10.29 -5.48
N ILE A 181 20.01 -9.30 -6.02
CA ILE A 181 21.47 -9.36 -6.15
C ILE A 181 22.13 -9.48 -4.78
N ALA A 182 21.71 -8.67 -3.81
CA ALA A 182 22.25 -8.71 -2.44
C ALA A 182 21.99 -10.08 -1.78
N LEU A 183 20.80 -10.65 -1.96
CA LEU A 183 20.45 -11.99 -1.46
C LEU A 183 21.28 -13.07 -2.14
N GLN A 184 21.46 -13.00 -3.46
CA GLN A 184 22.28 -13.97 -4.19
C GLN A 184 23.75 -13.92 -3.75
N ASN A 185 24.31 -12.72 -3.56
CA ASN A 185 25.68 -12.56 -3.09
C ASN A 185 25.88 -13.07 -1.66
N ALA A 186 24.98 -12.71 -0.74
CA ALA A 186 25.01 -13.23 0.63
C ALA A 186 24.88 -14.77 0.66
N ARG A 187 24.04 -15.33 -0.19
CA ARG A 187 23.89 -16.80 -0.33
C ARG A 187 25.13 -17.46 -0.91
N ARG A 188 25.77 -16.86 -1.93
CA ARG A 188 27.00 -17.40 -2.54
C ARG A 188 28.10 -17.51 -1.49
N GLN A 189 28.29 -16.50 -0.65
CA GLN A 189 29.27 -16.53 0.44
C GLN A 189 29.02 -17.69 1.43
N ILE A 190 27.75 -18.04 1.71
CA ILE A 190 27.36 -19.17 2.58
C ILE A 190 27.48 -20.52 1.84
N SER A 191 27.27 -20.57 0.52
CA SER A 191 27.38 -21.81 -0.26
C SER A 191 28.83 -22.25 -0.50
N VAL A 192 29.78 -21.31 -0.49
CA VAL A 192 31.22 -21.65 -0.54
C VAL A 192 31.65 -22.36 0.75
N SER A 193 30.92 -22.17 1.85
CA SER A 193 31.14 -22.85 3.14
C SER A 193 30.20 -24.03 3.43
N SER A 194 29.19 -24.32 2.61
CA SER A 194 28.29 -25.49 2.77
C SER A 194 27.78 -26.05 1.44
N LEU A 195 27.91 -27.37 1.23
CA LEU A 195 27.34 -28.09 0.08
C LEU A 195 25.81 -28.06 0.12
N ARG A 196 25.18 -27.13 -0.61
CA ARG A 196 23.72 -27.11 -0.80
C ARG A 196 23.27 -28.08 -1.89
N SER A 197 22.10 -28.70 -1.68
CA SER A 197 21.50 -29.64 -2.63
C SER A 197 20.86 -28.93 -3.85
N PRO A 198 20.78 -29.60 -5.02
CA PRO A 198 20.16 -29.05 -6.23
C PRO A 198 18.71 -28.57 -6.02
N THR A 199 17.98 -29.23 -5.12
CA THR A 199 16.58 -28.96 -4.78
C THR A 199 16.38 -27.61 -4.07
N GLU A 200 17.32 -27.17 -3.23
CA GLU A 200 17.26 -25.84 -2.61
C GLU A 200 17.47 -24.74 -3.65
N ASN A 201 18.41 -24.91 -4.59
CA ASN A 201 18.66 -23.95 -5.64
C ASN A 201 17.43 -23.75 -6.55
N ALA A 202 16.75 -24.84 -6.95
CA ALA A 202 15.53 -24.77 -7.75
C ALA A 202 14.38 -24.02 -7.05
N LYS A 203 14.18 -24.25 -5.74
CA LYS A 203 13.16 -23.54 -4.94
C LYS A 203 13.48 -22.04 -4.77
N THR A 204 14.77 -21.67 -4.75
CA THR A 204 15.16 -20.26 -4.69
C THR A 204 14.94 -19.54 -6.00
N ASP A 205 15.21 -20.19 -7.15
CA ASP A 205 14.98 -19.62 -8.48
C ASP A 205 13.48 -19.34 -8.71
N SER A 206 12.61 -20.26 -8.31
CA SER A 206 11.15 -20.06 -8.41
C SER A 206 10.65 -18.89 -7.54
N THR A 207 11.21 -18.72 -6.34
CA THR A 207 10.86 -17.59 -5.46
C THR A 207 11.35 -16.26 -6.02
N THR A 208 12.54 -16.21 -6.63
CA THR A 208 13.05 -15.00 -7.29
C THR A 208 12.20 -14.62 -8.49
N LYS A 209 11.83 -15.59 -9.35
CA LYS A 209 10.91 -15.36 -10.49
C LYS A 209 9.57 -14.79 -10.02
N LEU A 210 9.04 -15.31 -8.93
CA LEU A 210 7.79 -14.84 -8.34
C LEU A 210 7.86 -13.38 -7.87
N VAL A 211 8.93 -13.01 -7.17
CA VAL A 211 9.13 -11.62 -6.67
C VAL A 211 9.27 -10.63 -7.84
N ILE A 212 9.98 -11.02 -8.91
CA ILE A 212 10.08 -10.21 -10.13
C ILE A 212 8.71 -10.03 -10.77
N PHE A 213 7.94 -11.12 -10.92
CA PHE A 213 6.60 -11.06 -11.48
C PHE A 213 5.68 -10.11 -10.70
N MET A 214 5.65 -10.22 -9.37
CA MET A 214 4.87 -9.32 -8.51
C MET A 214 5.23 -7.84 -8.70
N THR A 215 6.53 -7.56 -8.82
CA THR A 215 7.00 -6.17 -8.96
C THR A 215 6.71 -5.61 -10.35
N MET A 216 6.76 -6.45 -11.39
CA MET A 216 6.33 -6.07 -12.73
C MET A 216 4.84 -5.74 -12.77
N THR A 217 4.00 -6.58 -12.17
CA THR A 217 2.55 -6.32 -12.09
C THR A 217 2.25 -5.05 -11.29
N PHE A 218 3.01 -4.77 -10.22
CA PHE A 218 2.91 -3.50 -9.50
C PHE A 218 3.25 -2.30 -10.39
N MET A 219 4.35 -2.37 -11.14
CA MET A 219 4.77 -1.27 -12.02
C MET A 219 3.73 -1.00 -13.12
N VAL A 220 3.15 -2.05 -13.70
CA VAL A 220 2.11 -1.94 -14.74
C VAL A 220 0.79 -1.40 -14.16
N ALA A 221 0.48 -1.66 -12.89
CA ALA A 221 -0.75 -1.16 -12.26
C ALA A 221 -0.60 0.28 -11.72
N ASP A 222 0.50 0.60 -11.02
CA ASP A 222 0.71 1.90 -10.37
C ASP A 222 1.31 2.94 -11.32
N GLY A 223 2.14 2.52 -12.28
CA GLY A 223 2.83 3.42 -13.22
C GLY A 223 1.87 4.28 -14.04
N PRO A 224 0.88 3.69 -14.74
CA PRO A 224 -0.09 4.46 -15.53
C PRO A 224 -0.90 5.46 -14.69
N ILE A 225 -1.21 5.14 -13.42
CA ILE A 225 -1.91 6.06 -12.52
C ILE A 225 -1.06 7.31 -12.29
N GLY A 226 0.24 7.14 -12.02
CA GLY A 226 1.16 8.28 -11.84
C GLY A 226 1.28 9.14 -13.09
N VAL A 227 1.31 8.52 -14.29
CA VAL A 227 1.37 9.25 -15.57
C VAL A 227 0.10 10.07 -15.80
N VAL A 228 -1.09 9.49 -15.56
CA VAL A 228 -2.36 10.21 -15.72
C VAL A 228 -2.46 11.38 -14.74
N SER A 229 -2.07 11.18 -13.47
CA SER A 229 -2.04 12.27 -12.48
C SER A 229 -1.05 13.39 -12.86
N LEU A 230 0.13 13.04 -13.39
CA LEU A 230 1.09 14.04 -13.86
C LEU A 230 0.57 14.81 -15.08
N ALA A 231 0.00 14.11 -16.05
CA ALA A 231 -0.60 14.73 -17.24
C ALA A 231 -1.74 15.69 -16.86
N GLN A 232 -2.54 15.32 -15.86
CA GLN A 232 -3.61 16.16 -15.33
C GLN A 232 -3.08 17.49 -14.76
N GLY A 233 -1.95 17.48 -14.06
CA GLY A 233 -1.30 18.70 -13.59
C GLY A 233 -0.72 19.57 -14.72
N ILE A 234 -0.26 18.97 -15.82
CA ILE A 234 0.29 19.71 -16.96
C ILE A 234 -0.82 20.35 -17.80
N LEU A 235 -1.93 19.66 -18.01
CA LEU A 235 -2.98 20.05 -18.95
C LEU A 235 -4.09 20.90 -18.33
N MET A 236 -3.99 21.22 -17.04
CA MET A 236 -5.05 21.83 -16.21
C MET A 236 -5.65 23.13 -16.77
N GLU A 237 -4.93 23.86 -17.64
CA GLU A 237 -5.39 25.10 -18.27
C GLU A 237 -6.49 24.92 -19.32
N GLN A 238 -6.74 23.70 -19.84
CA GLN A 238 -7.73 23.44 -20.90
C GLN A 238 -8.95 22.68 -20.37
N ASN A 239 -10.16 23.27 -20.41
CA ASN A 239 -11.43 22.59 -20.05
C ASN A 239 -11.34 21.72 -18.78
N MET A 240 -10.82 22.31 -17.71
CA MET A 240 -10.47 21.71 -16.42
C MET A 240 -11.46 20.66 -15.91
N MET A 241 -12.77 20.95 -15.96
CA MET A 241 -13.81 20.05 -15.44
C MET A 241 -13.94 18.75 -16.25
N VAL A 242 -13.86 18.84 -17.59
CA VAL A 242 -13.96 17.67 -18.47
C VAL A 242 -12.72 16.78 -18.33
N GLN A 243 -11.54 17.40 -18.23
CA GLN A 243 -10.29 16.67 -18.02
C GLN A 243 -10.25 16.00 -16.65
N LEU A 244 -10.66 16.70 -15.58
CA LEU A 244 -10.75 16.18 -14.23
C LEU A 244 -11.69 14.96 -14.16
N MET A 245 -12.88 15.07 -14.74
CA MET A 245 -13.85 13.97 -14.75
C MET A 245 -13.34 12.76 -15.55
N THR A 246 -12.74 12.99 -16.72
CA THR A 246 -12.19 11.92 -17.56
C THR A 246 -11.02 11.22 -16.86
N ALA A 247 -10.11 11.98 -16.24
CA ALA A 247 -8.97 11.44 -15.50
C ALA A 247 -9.43 10.61 -14.28
N VAL A 248 -10.44 11.07 -13.55
CA VAL A 248 -11.02 10.33 -12.42
C VAL A 248 -11.56 8.97 -12.86
N GLN A 249 -12.25 8.89 -14.01
CA GLN A 249 -12.77 7.63 -14.54
C GLN A 249 -11.63 6.67 -14.94
N VAL A 250 -10.61 7.17 -15.65
CA VAL A 250 -9.44 6.38 -16.05
C VAL A 250 -8.69 5.86 -14.81
N ILE A 251 -8.45 6.72 -13.82
CA ILE A 251 -7.80 6.35 -12.55
C ILE A 251 -8.64 5.31 -11.80
N SER A 252 -9.97 5.43 -11.80
CA SER A 252 -10.87 4.45 -11.17
C SER A 252 -10.69 3.06 -11.79
N ILE A 253 -10.64 2.96 -13.12
CA ILE A 253 -10.40 1.70 -13.84
C ILE A 253 -9.02 1.14 -13.51
N LEU A 254 -7.98 1.98 -13.52
CA LEU A 254 -6.62 1.55 -13.19
C LEU A 254 -6.50 1.03 -11.75
N ASN A 255 -7.23 1.62 -10.80
CA ASN A 255 -7.27 1.13 -9.42
C ASN A 255 -7.84 -0.28 -9.28
N ILE A 256 -8.68 -0.75 -10.22
CA ILE A 256 -9.15 -2.15 -10.22
C ILE A 256 -7.97 -3.09 -10.42
N PHE A 257 -7.06 -2.80 -11.36
CA PHE A 257 -5.87 -3.61 -11.61
C PHE A 257 -4.93 -3.64 -10.41
N VAL A 258 -4.76 -2.49 -9.75
CA VAL A 258 -3.99 -2.38 -8.50
C VAL A 258 -4.57 -3.30 -7.43
N THR A 259 -5.88 -3.26 -7.23
CA THR A 259 -6.54 -4.08 -6.21
C THR A 259 -6.46 -5.57 -6.55
N PHE A 260 -6.60 -5.94 -7.83
CA PHE A 260 -6.34 -7.30 -8.28
C PHE A 260 -4.91 -7.75 -7.97
N ASN A 261 -3.92 -6.89 -8.24
CA ASN A 261 -2.52 -7.17 -7.93
C ASN A 261 -2.28 -7.36 -6.43
N ALA A 262 -2.90 -6.53 -5.58
CA ALA A 262 -2.83 -6.66 -4.12
C ALA A 262 -3.45 -7.99 -3.63
N SER A 263 -4.61 -8.39 -4.18
CA SER A 263 -5.24 -9.69 -3.90
C SER A 263 -4.34 -10.86 -4.25
N ILE A 264 -3.77 -10.84 -5.46
CA ILE A 264 -2.83 -11.87 -5.94
C ILE A 264 -1.61 -11.93 -5.00
N HIS A 265 -1.08 -10.78 -4.59
CA HIS A 265 0.03 -10.72 -3.66
C HIS A 265 -0.29 -11.36 -2.31
N CYS A 266 -1.47 -11.06 -1.74
CA CYS A 266 -1.93 -11.67 -0.50
C CYS A 266 -2.02 -13.21 -0.62
N ILE A 267 -2.65 -13.70 -1.70
CA ILE A 267 -2.78 -15.14 -1.97
C ILE A 267 -1.39 -15.79 -2.08
N ILE A 268 -0.48 -15.19 -2.83
CA ILE A 268 0.87 -15.75 -3.00
C ILE A 268 1.63 -15.77 -1.67
N CYS A 269 1.53 -14.71 -0.86
CA CYS A 269 2.15 -14.69 0.47
C CYS A 269 1.66 -15.85 1.35
N LEU A 270 0.36 -16.15 1.31
CA LEU A 270 -0.24 -17.28 2.03
C LEU A 270 0.17 -18.64 1.45
N LEU A 271 0.36 -18.77 0.14
CA LEU A 271 0.72 -20.05 -0.47
C LEU A 271 2.20 -20.39 -0.32
N VAL A 272 3.08 -19.39 -0.44
CA VAL A 272 4.53 -19.60 -0.59
C VAL A 272 5.31 -19.50 0.72
N SER A 273 4.83 -18.69 1.69
CA SER A 273 5.58 -18.45 2.93
C SER A 273 5.08 -19.35 4.06
N SER A 274 5.89 -20.33 4.46
CA SER A 274 5.60 -21.19 5.62
C SER A 274 5.28 -20.44 6.91
N PRO A 275 6.01 -19.38 7.32
CA PRO A 275 5.66 -18.65 8.54
C PRO A 275 4.30 -17.92 8.44
N TYR A 276 3.89 -17.48 7.26
CA TYR A 276 2.55 -16.91 7.05
C TYR A 276 1.46 -17.98 7.15
N ARG A 277 1.70 -19.18 6.58
CA ARG A 277 0.76 -20.32 6.68
C ARG A 277 0.56 -20.76 8.11
N ASP A 278 1.64 -20.84 8.88
CA ASP A 278 1.57 -21.32 10.25
C ASP A 278 0.84 -20.32 11.15
N THR A 279 1.08 -19.01 10.95
CA THR A 279 0.35 -17.93 11.66
C THR A 279 -1.13 -17.84 11.24
N ALA A 280 -1.44 -18.02 9.94
CA ALA A 280 -2.82 -18.02 9.48
C ALA A 280 -3.59 -19.23 10.03
N LYS A 281 -2.95 -20.41 10.07
CA LYS A 281 -3.52 -21.59 10.68
C LYS A 281 -3.74 -21.40 12.18
N SER A 282 -2.81 -20.80 12.92
CA SER A 282 -3.02 -20.55 14.35
C SER A 282 -4.12 -19.52 14.63
N ALA A 283 -4.30 -18.54 13.73
CA ALA A 283 -5.32 -17.49 13.88
C ALA A 283 -6.73 -17.94 13.46
N PHE A 284 -6.86 -18.73 12.38
CA PHE A 284 -8.16 -19.17 11.85
C PHE A 284 -8.56 -20.58 12.30
N CYS A 285 -7.60 -21.44 12.57
CA CYS A 285 -7.84 -22.75 13.16
C CYS A 285 -7.28 -22.71 14.58
N CYS A 286 -8.06 -22.16 15.53
CA CYS A 286 -7.75 -22.15 16.96
C CYS A 286 -7.14 -23.49 17.40
N ARG A 287 -5.81 -23.56 17.39
CA ARG A 287 -5.07 -24.74 17.86
C ARG A 287 -4.53 -24.30 19.20
N GLU A 288 -4.97 -24.98 20.27
CA GLU A 288 -4.35 -24.82 21.58
C GLU A 288 -2.84 -25.00 21.42
N GLU A 289 -2.08 -23.92 21.63
CA GLU A 289 -0.64 -23.98 21.69
C GLU A 289 -0.25 -24.72 22.96
N ASN A 290 0.31 -25.92 22.79
CA ASN A 290 0.90 -26.66 23.89
C ASN A 290 2.19 -25.91 24.32
N PRO A 291 2.31 -25.44 25.58
CA PRO A 291 3.34 -24.48 26.00
C PRO A 291 4.79 -25.01 25.97
N ASN A 292 5.03 -26.26 25.57
CA ASN A 292 6.34 -26.90 25.64
C ASN A 292 7.23 -26.73 24.39
N THR A 293 6.75 -26.07 23.32
CA THR A 293 7.55 -25.88 22.09
C THR A 293 8.31 -24.56 22.01
N ILE A 294 7.97 -23.55 22.82
CA ILE A 294 8.66 -22.24 22.81
C ILE A 294 10.07 -22.32 23.42
N PHE A 295 10.33 -23.29 24.31
CA PHE A 295 11.60 -23.36 25.05
C PHE A 295 12.75 -24.09 24.34
N LYS A 296 12.54 -24.76 23.20
CA LYS A 296 13.61 -25.50 22.50
C LYS A 296 14.46 -24.67 21.54
N SER A 297 14.08 -23.44 21.20
CA SER A 297 14.85 -22.61 20.25
C SER A 297 15.98 -21.78 20.88
N SER A 298 16.12 -21.74 22.21
CA SER A 298 17.07 -20.83 22.89
C SER A 298 18.23 -21.51 23.62
N ARG A 299 18.46 -22.82 23.43
CA ARG A 299 19.65 -23.51 23.98
C ARG A 299 20.26 -24.50 22.99
N VAL A 300 20.82 -24.01 21.90
CA VAL A 300 21.91 -24.70 21.19
C VAL A 300 22.92 -23.66 20.75
N SER A 301 23.84 -23.31 21.65
CA SER A 301 25.24 -22.90 21.39
C SER A 301 25.86 -22.32 22.66
N ALA A 302 26.30 -23.19 23.57
CA ALA A 302 27.39 -22.95 24.52
C ALA A 302 27.54 -24.18 25.43
N THR A 303 28.16 -25.24 24.92
CA THR A 303 28.99 -26.18 25.72
C THR A 303 29.52 -27.26 24.79
N GLY A 304 30.82 -27.21 24.53
CA GLY A 304 31.49 -28.20 23.69
C GLY A 304 32.95 -27.83 23.46
N MET A 305 33.74 -27.68 24.52
CA MET A 305 35.21 -27.73 24.47
C MET A 305 35.79 -27.82 25.89
N SER A 306 36.00 -29.05 26.36
CA SER A 306 37.28 -29.57 26.92
C SER A 306 37.02 -30.74 27.88
N ASN A 307 37.34 -31.95 27.43
CA ASN A 307 38.00 -33.01 28.23
C ASN A 307 38.01 -34.32 27.44
N ALA A 308 39.13 -34.60 26.77
CA ALA A 308 39.62 -35.96 26.47
C ALA A 308 40.97 -35.90 25.72
N ARG A 309 42.08 -35.90 26.47
CA ARG A 309 43.41 -36.34 26.01
C ARG A 309 44.28 -36.53 27.25
N GLY A 310 44.83 -37.68 27.60
CA GLY A 310 44.79 -39.03 27.05
C GLY A 310 45.46 -39.96 28.08
N GLN A 311 45.06 -41.23 28.10
CA GLN A 311 45.77 -42.29 28.79
C GLN A 311 46.02 -43.41 27.79
N ARG A 312 47.30 -43.67 27.49
CA ARG A 312 47.88 -44.98 27.12
C ARG A 312 49.42 -44.86 27.21
N ILE A 313 50.04 -45.47 28.24
CA ILE A 313 50.83 -46.75 28.21
C ILE A 313 52.18 -46.55 27.49
N SER A 314 53.38 -46.86 28.00
CA SER A 314 53.89 -47.95 28.86
C SER A 314 55.21 -47.55 29.55
N ASN A 315 55.61 -48.38 30.53
CA ASN A 315 56.96 -48.62 31.06
C ASN A 315 58.12 -48.35 30.09
#